data_AF-A0A2C9M764-F1
#
_entry.id   AF-A0A2C9M764-F1
#
_cell.length_a   1.000
_cell.length_b   1.000
_cell.length_c   1.000
_cell.angle_alpha   90.00
_cell.angle_beta   90.00
_cell.angle_gamma   90.00
#
_symmetry.space_group_name_H-M   'P 1'
#
loop_
_entity.id
_entity.type
_entity.pdbx_description
1 polymer ?
#
loop_
_entity_poly.entity_id
_entity_poly.type
_entity_poly.pdbx_seq_one_letter_code
_entity_poly.pdbx_strand_id
1 'polypeptide(L)'
;MTRERIQLVKDLTTSKHGRTNTIQDKNNKCLTEDKDVLKRWTEYCSELYNFEISGDPEILNVPVVSNIDDYPILRSEVAAAVKALKKGNSAGVDNIPGELLQAGGETMINTLYMICNKIWQLGEWPKPWTQSLKITLPNRSVKTIAPSAS
;
A
#
# COMPACT_ATOMS: atom_id res chain seq x y z
N MET A 1 54.23 15.17 -2.87
CA MET A 1 53.83 15.53 -4.25
C MET A 1 52.74 14.58 -4.84
N THR A 2 51.86 14.02 -3.99
CA THR A 2 50.87 12.98 -4.38
C THR A 2 49.43 13.35 -4.05
N ARG A 3 49.18 14.21 -3.05
CA ARG A 3 47.83 14.65 -2.66
C ARG A 3 47.17 15.53 -3.71
N GLU A 4 47.92 16.43 -4.34
CA GLU A 4 47.40 17.36 -5.35
C GLU A 4 46.92 16.64 -6.62
N ARG A 5 47.64 15.59 -7.04
CA ARG A 5 47.25 14.77 -8.19
C ARG A 5 45.99 13.96 -7.92
N ILE A 6 45.83 13.45 -6.69
CA ILE A 6 44.63 12.74 -6.27
C ILE A 6 43.43 13.71 -6.22
N GLN A 7 43.64 14.94 -5.79
CA GLN A 7 42.59 15.96 -5.74
C GLN A 7 42.12 16.35 -7.15
N LEU A 8 43.06 16.58 -8.08
CA LEU A 8 42.76 16.92 -9.47
C LEU A 8 41.96 15.81 -10.18
N VAL A 9 42.32 14.54 -9.95
CA VAL A 9 41.59 13.40 -10.52
C VAL A 9 40.18 13.31 -9.93
N LYS A 10 40.01 13.57 -8.63
CA LYS A 10 38.67 13.62 -8.02
C LYS A 10 37.82 14.74 -8.60
N ASP A 11 38.39 15.92 -8.81
CA ASP A 11 37.64 17.07 -9.33
C ASP A 11 37.25 16.87 -10.80
N LEU A 12 38.08 16.19 -11.60
CA LEU A 12 37.82 15.87 -12.99
C LEU A 12 36.87 14.66 -13.19
N THR A 13 36.87 13.70 -12.25
CA THR A 13 36.07 12.46 -12.35
C THR A 13 34.77 12.50 -11.56
N THR A 14 34.57 13.51 -10.70
CA THR A 14 33.29 13.76 -10.01
C THR A 14 32.27 14.27 -11.03
N SER A 15 31.64 13.32 -11.73
CA SER A 15 30.42 13.56 -12.48
C SER A 15 29.39 14.19 -11.53
N LYS A 16 29.05 15.45 -11.78
CA LYS A 16 27.95 16.14 -11.10
C LYS A 16 26.65 15.47 -11.51
N HIS A 17 26.27 14.44 -10.78
CA HIS A 17 24.95 13.82 -10.91
C HIS A 17 23.92 14.92 -10.67
N GLY A 18 23.13 15.23 -11.70
CA GLY A 18 22.05 16.20 -11.64
C GLY A 18 21.10 15.90 -10.47
N ARG A 19 20.42 16.95 -10.01
CA ARG A 19 19.47 16.92 -8.89
C ARG A 19 18.56 15.68 -8.95
N THR A 20 18.58 14.89 -7.88
CA THR A 20 17.84 13.63 -7.73
C THR A 20 16.31 13.77 -7.68
N ASN A 21 15.77 15.00 -7.66
CA ASN A 21 14.33 15.27 -7.61
C ASN A 21 13.75 15.65 -8.97
N THR A 22 14.29 15.10 -10.06
CA THR A 22 13.82 15.45 -11.41
C THR A 22 12.86 14.37 -11.92
N ILE A 23 11.60 14.72 -12.16
CA ILE A 23 10.61 13.81 -12.78
C ILE A 23 10.10 14.39 -14.10
N GLN A 24 9.75 13.54 -15.06
CA GLN A 24 9.23 13.98 -16.35
C GLN A 24 7.71 14.16 -16.32
N ASP A 25 7.24 15.28 -16.86
CA ASP A 25 5.82 15.47 -17.16
C ASP A 25 5.37 14.63 -18.36
N LYS A 26 4.09 14.66 -18.70
CA LYS A 26 3.53 13.90 -19.85
C LYS A 26 4.08 14.36 -21.22
N ASN A 27 4.67 15.55 -21.27
CA ASN A 27 5.25 16.16 -22.47
C ASN A 27 6.79 16.00 -22.50
N ASN A 28 7.35 15.08 -21.69
CA ASN A 28 8.78 14.82 -21.53
C ASN A 28 9.60 16.00 -20.98
N LYS A 29 8.97 16.97 -20.32
CA LYS A 29 9.66 18.09 -19.67
C LYS A 29 10.11 17.69 -18.26
N CYS A 30 11.37 17.98 -17.92
CA CYS A 30 11.89 17.80 -16.57
C CYS A 30 11.29 18.81 -15.59
N LEU A 31 10.61 18.31 -14.56
CA LEU A 31 10.15 19.05 -13.39
C LEU A 31 11.18 18.88 -12.27
N THR A 32 11.58 19.99 -11.65
CA THR A 32 12.62 20.02 -10.61
C THR A 32 12.18 20.73 -9.33
N GLU A 33 11.03 21.40 -9.35
CA GLU A 33 10.45 22.07 -8.18
C GLU A 33 9.57 21.08 -7.40
N ASP A 34 9.77 20.99 -6.08
CA ASP A 34 9.11 19.98 -5.24
C ASP A 34 7.58 19.99 -5.35
N LYS A 35 6.96 21.16 -5.54
CA LYS A 35 5.51 21.31 -5.75
C LYS A 35 5.05 20.65 -7.04
N ASP A 36 5.78 20.87 -8.13
CA ASP A 36 5.47 20.31 -9.44
C ASP A 36 5.76 18.81 -9.47
N VAL A 37 6.82 18.37 -8.78
CA VAL A 37 7.16 16.97 -8.60
C VAL A 37 6.03 16.23 -7.86
N LEU A 38 5.56 16.76 -6.73
CA LEU A 38 4.45 16.18 -5.97
C LEU A 38 3.15 16.16 -6.77
N LYS A 39 2.85 17.24 -7.49
CA LYS A 39 1.66 17.33 -8.34
C LYS A 39 1.70 16.25 -9.43
N ARG A 40 2.79 16.15 -10.18
CA ARG A 40 2.95 15.15 -11.25
C ARG A 40 2.98 13.72 -10.73
N TRP A 41 3.53 13.49 -9.53
CA TRP A 41 3.41 12.19 -8.82
C TRP A 41 1.95 11.86 -8.49
N THR A 42 1.20 12.82 -7.96
CA THR A 42 -0.23 12.65 -7.62
C THR A 42 -1.07 12.34 -8.85
N GLU A 43 -0.83 13.06 -9.96
CA GLU A 43 -1.47 12.82 -11.25
C GLU A 43 -1.16 11.41 -11.77
N TYR A 44 0.12 11.01 -11.77
CA TYR A 44 0.54 9.68 -12.22
C TYR A 44 -0.12 8.56 -11.41
N CYS A 45 -0.09 8.65 -10.08
CA CYS A 45 -0.70 7.63 -9.22
C CYS A 45 -2.22 7.60 -9.36
N SER A 46 -2.88 8.74 -9.55
CA SER A 46 -4.32 8.80 -9.78
C SER A 46 -4.69 8.11 -11.10
N GLU A 47 -3.97 8.38 -12.18
CA GLU A 47 -4.18 7.70 -13.47
C GLU A 47 -3.94 6.20 -13.38
N LEU A 48 -2.88 5.80 -12.67
CA LEU A 48 -2.51 4.40 -12.54
C LEU A 48 -3.50 3.59 -11.68
N TYR A 49 -4.10 4.20 -10.66
CA TYR A 49 -4.86 3.46 -9.65
C TYR A 49 -6.36 3.81 -9.55
N ASN A 50 -6.81 4.93 -10.13
CA ASN A 50 -8.22 5.36 -10.09
C ASN A 50 -8.97 5.10 -11.40
N PHE A 51 -8.49 4.19 -12.25
CA PHE A 51 -9.31 3.72 -13.36
C PHE A 51 -10.47 2.89 -12.80
N GLU A 52 -11.67 3.04 -13.36
CA GLU A 52 -12.78 2.16 -13.06
C GLU A 52 -12.37 0.75 -13.49
N ILE A 53 -12.11 -0.12 -12.52
CA ILE A 53 -12.06 -1.56 -12.78
C ILE A 53 -13.51 -1.94 -13.07
N SER A 54 -13.93 -1.80 -14.32
CA SER A 54 -15.00 -2.64 -14.87
C SER A 54 -14.44 -4.05 -14.81
N GLY A 55 -14.72 -4.76 -13.72
CA GLY A 55 -14.31 -6.15 -13.59
C GLY A 55 -14.80 -6.90 -14.83
N ASP A 56 -13.95 -7.77 -15.36
CA ASP A 56 -14.30 -8.56 -16.52
C ASP A 56 -15.64 -9.28 -16.23
N PRO A 57 -16.70 -9.05 -17.01
CA PRO A 57 -17.98 -9.68 -16.76
C PRO A 57 -17.90 -11.21 -16.76
N GLU A 58 -16.92 -11.83 -17.43
CA GLU A 58 -16.69 -13.29 -17.32
C GLU A 58 -16.09 -13.69 -15.95
N ILE A 59 -15.26 -12.84 -15.33
CA ILE A 59 -14.68 -13.09 -14.01
C ILE A 59 -15.68 -12.73 -12.89
N LEU A 60 -16.51 -11.71 -13.08
CA LEU A 60 -17.55 -11.33 -12.12
C LEU A 60 -18.76 -12.27 -12.18
N ASN A 61 -18.99 -12.91 -13.33
CA ASN A 61 -20.08 -13.85 -13.55
C ASN A 61 -19.58 -15.29 -13.48
N VAL A 62 -18.75 -15.62 -12.48
CA VAL A 62 -18.49 -17.04 -12.15
C VAL A 62 -19.85 -17.63 -11.76
N PRO A 63 -20.32 -18.70 -12.42
CA PRO A 63 -21.51 -19.38 -11.96
C PRO A 63 -21.27 -19.77 -10.51
N VAL A 64 -22.15 -19.33 -9.61
CA VAL A 64 -22.15 -19.77 -8.21
C VAL A 64 -22.08 -21.28 -8.25
N VAL A 65 -20.91 -21.82 -7.93
CA VAL A 65 -20.68 -23.25 -7.94
C VAL A 65 -21.65 -23.79 -6.91
N SER A 66 -22.64 -24.57 -7.35
CA SER A 66 -23.75 -25.05 -6.52
C SER A 66 -23.29 -26.03 -5.43
N ASN A 67 -21.98 -26.27 -5.34
CA ASN A 67 -21.26 -27.07 -4.36
C ASN A 67 -20.27 -26.22 -3.57
N ILE A 68 -20.56 -24.94 -3.33
CA ILE A 68 -20.00 -24.30 -2.13
C ILE A 68 -20.72 -25.00 -0.99
N ASP A 69 -20.01 -25.94 -0.37
CA ASP A 69 -20.39 -26.58 0.88
C ASP A 69 -21.09 -25.53 1.76
N ASP A 70 -22.40 -25.70 1.96
CA ASP A 70 -23.33 -24.77 2.64
C ASP A 70 -23.02 -24.68 4.16
N TYR A 71 -21.80 -25.04 4.54
CA TYR A 71 -21.34 -25.10 5.90
C TYR A 71 -21.02 -23.70 6.38
N PRO A 72 -21.61 -23.30 7.52
CA PRO A 72 -21.28 -22.02 8.15
C PRO A 72 -19.81 -22.03 8.57
N ILE A 73 -19.18 -20.85 8.48
CA ILE A 73 -17.81 -20.62 8.96
C ILE A 73 -17.76 -21.01 10.43
N LEU A 74 -16.87 -21.91 10.82
CA LEU A 74 -16.76 -22.42 12.18
C LEU A 74 -16.06 -21.41 13.08
N ARG A 75 -16.49 -21.33 14.35
CA ARG A 75 -15.84 -20.48 15.36
C ARG A 75 -14.37 -20.82 15.56
N SER A 76 -13.99 -22.10 15.45
CA SER A 76 -12.59 -22.55 15.53
C SER A 76 -11.72 -22.01 14.40
N GLU A 77 -12.27 -21.86 13.19
CA GLU A 77 -11.56 -21.28 12.05
C GLU A 77 -11.31 -19.79 12.28
N VAL A 78 -12.31 -19.06 12.78
CA VAL A 78 -12.17 -17.65 13.15
C VAL A 78 -11.12 -17.48 14.25
N ALA A 79 -11.16 -18.31 15.29
CA ALA A 79 -10.17 -18.29 16.36
C ALA A 79 -8.74 -18.55 15.85
N ALA A 80 -8.58 -19.52 14.95
CA ALA A 80 -7.29 -19.83 14.32
C ALA A 80 -6.80 -18.65 13.45
N ALA A 81 -7.69 -18.03 12.68
CA ALA A 81 -7.37 -16.87 11.83
C ALA A 81 -6.93 -15.66 12.66
N VAL A 82 -7.66 -15.33 13.74
CA VAL A 82 -7.28 -14.22 14.65
C VAL A 82 -5.89 -14.47 15.26
N LYS A 83 -5.60 -15.72 15.67
CA LYS A 83 -4.29 -16.09 16.22
C LYS A 83 -3.17 -16.02 15.18
N ALA A 84 -3.48 -16.27 13.91
CA ALA A 84 -2.52 -16.22 12.80
C ALA A 84 -2.22 -14.79 12.30
N LEU A 85 -2.93 -13.76 12.77
CA LEU A 85 -2.67 -12.37 12.39
C LEU A 85 -1.23 -11.96 12.74
N LYS A 86 -0.56 -11.32 11.77
CA LYS A 86 0.79 -10.78 11.96
C LYS A 86 0.74 -9.56 12.87
N LYS A 87 1.71 -9.47 13.78
CA LYS A 87 1.94 -8.33 14.66
C LYS A 87 2.89 -7.33 14.00
N GLY A 88 2.82 -6.07 14.39
CA GLY A 88 3.63 -4.96 13.90
C GLY A 88 3.15 -4.38 12.57
N ASN A 89 1.96 -4.77 12.09
CA ASN A 89 1.36 -4.16 10.91
C ASN A 89 0.70 -2.83 11.29
N SER A 90 0.80 -1.84 10.39
CA SER A 90 0.04 -0.60 10.52
C SER A 90 -1.45 -0.90 10.53
N ALA A 91 -2.20 -0.22 11.39
CA ALA A 91 -3.65 -0.26 11.36
C ALA A 91 -4.17 0.25 10.00
N GLY A 92 -5.31 -0.31 9.57
CA GLY A 92 -5.97 0.14 8.35
C GLY A 92 -6.61 1.53 8.53
N VAL A 93 -7.45 1.91 7.56
CA VAL A 93 -8.27 3.14 7.64
C VAL A 93 -9.19 3.16 8.85
N ASP A 94 -9.55 1.97 9.35
CA ASP A 94 -10.34 1.78 10.56
C ASP A 94 -9.58 2.07 11.86
N ASN A 95 -8.26 2.26 11.80
CA ASN A 95 -7.36 2.41 12.95
C ASN A 95 -7.42 1.21 13.93
N ILE A 96 -7.80 0.03 13.46
CA ILE A 96 -7.84 -1.19 14.28
C ILE A 96 -6.61 -2.05 13.94
N PRO A 97 -5.60 -2.13 14.83
CA PRO A 97 -4.45 -3.00 14.61
C PRO A 97 -4.83 -4.47 14.85
N GLY A 98 -4.12 -5.40 14.19
CA GLY A 98 -4.37 -6.84 14.33
C GLY A 98 -4.18 -7.34 15.77
N GLU A 99 -3.32 -6.68 16.55
CA GLU A 99 -3.10 -6.94 17.97
C GLU A 99 -4.33 -6.67 18.82
N LEU A 100 -5.14 -5.67 18.45
CA LEU A 100 -6.38 -5.37 19.17
C LEU A 100 -7.39 -6.51 19.00
N LEU A 101 -7.46 -7.08 17.78
CA LEU A 101 -8.29 -8.24 17.51
C LEU A 101 -7.81 -9.47 18.30
N GLN A 102 -6.51 -9.65 18.42
CA GLN A 102 -5.92 -10.72 19.24
C GLN A 102 -6.16 -10.51 20.75
N ALA A 103 -6.10 -9.27 21.23
CA ALA A 103 -6.31 -8.94 22.64
C ALA A 103 -7.79 -9.00 23.07
N GLY A 104 -8.72 -8.87 22.12
CA GLY A 104 -10.16 -8.87 22.39
C GLY A 104 -10.75 -10.21 22.86
N GLY A 105 -9.95 -11.29 22.85
CA GLY A 105 -10.31 -12.58 23.42
C GLY A 105 -11.60 -13.17 22.85
N GLU A 106 -12.37 -13.86 23.70
CA GLU A 106 -13.53 -14.62 23.25
C GLU A 106 -14.67 -13.76 22.71
N THR A 107 -14.86 -12.58 23.29
CA THR A 107 -15.87 -11.62 22.82
C THR A 107 -15.59 -11.21 21.38
N MET A 108 -14.32 -10.92 21.05
CA MET A 108 -13.93 -10.56 19.69
C MET A 108 -14.13 -11.71 18.71
N ILE A 109 -13.76 -12.93 19.10
CA ILE A 109 -13.95 -14.14 18.27
C ILE A 109 -15.43 -14.34 17.97
N ASN A 110 -16.31 -14.21 18.96
CA ASN A 110 -17.77 -14.34 18.77
C ASN A 110 -18.32 -13.24 17.85
N THR A 111 -17.88 -11.99 18.01
CA THR A 111 -18.30 -10.90 17.14
C THR A 111 -17.88 -11.13 15.68
N LEU A 112 -16.62 -11.51 15.45
CA LEU A 112 -16.12 -11.82 14.11
C LEU A 112 -16.84 -13.02 13.50
N TYR A 113 -17.08 -14.08 14.27
CA TYR A 113 -17.86 -15.23 13.84
C TYR A 113 -19.27 -14.86 13.34
N MET A 114 -19.97 -13.99 14.09
CA MET A 114 -21.30 -13.52 13.68
C MET A 114 -21.26 -12.69 12.39
N ILE A 115 -20.28 -11.79 12.26
CA ILE A 115 -20.12 -10.94 11.07
C ILE A 115 -19.79 -11.79 9.85
N CYS A 116 -18.81 -12.69 9.96
CA CYS A 116 -18.39 -13.55 8.85
C CYS A 116 -19.54 -14.44 8.35
N ASN A 117 -20.29 -15.08 9.26
CA ASN A 117 -21.44 -15.89 8.87
C ASN A 117 -22.58 -15.06 8.27
N LYS A 118 -22.79 -13.84 8.76
CA LYS A 118 -23.79 -12.93 8.18
C LYS A 118 -23.42 -12.53 6.76
N ILE A 119 -22.15 -12.23 6.49
CA ILE A 119 -21.65 -11.92 5.14
C ILE A 119 -21.79 -13.14 4.24
N TRP A 120 -21.44 -14.33 4.76
CA TRP A 120 -21.55 -15.59 4.02
C TRP A 120 -23.00 -15.89 3.59
N GLN A 121 -23.97 -15.71 4.50
CA GLN A 121 -25.38 -15.97 4.22
C GLN A 121 -26.02 -14.94 3.29
N LEU A 122 -25.69 -13.66 3.46
CA LEU A 122 -26.28 -12.57 2.67
C LEU A 122 -25.59 -12.38 1.32
N GLY A 123 -24.33 -12.81 1.18
CA GLY A 123 -23.51 -12.53 0.01
C GLY A 123 -23.14 -11.05 -0.17
N GLU A 124 -23.44 -10.21 0.83
CA GLU A 124 -23.23 -8.76 0.76
C GLU A 124 -21.99 -8.35 1.56
N TRP A 125 -21.01 -7.74 0.87
CA TRP A 125 -19.81 -7.21 1.51
C TRP A 125 -20.08 -5.84 2.14
N PRO A 126 -19.60 -5.59 3.37
CA PRO A 126 -19.63 -4.25 3.95
C PRO A 126 -18.89 -3.25 3.06
N LYS A 127 -19.53 -2.13 2.71
CA LYS A 127 -18.91 -1.06 1.90
C LYS A 127 -17.52 -0.62 2.39
N PRO A 128 -17.24 -0.52 3.71
CA PRO A 128 -15.90 -0.19 4.17
C PRO A 128 -14.83 -1.24 3.78
N TRP A 129 -15.21 -2.51 3.62
CA TRP A 129 -14.29 -3.59 3.22
C TRP A 129 -14.03 -3.63 1.71
N THR A 130 -14.89 -2.99 0.92
CA THR A 130 -14.70 -2.85 -0.53
C THR A 130 -13.86 -1.61 -0.89
N GLN A 131 -13.46 -0.81 0.11
CA GLN A 131 -12.64 0.38 -0.07
C GLN A 131 -11.18 0.06 0.27
N SER A 132 -10.25 0.53 -0.55
CA SER A 132 -8.80 0.43 -0.26
C SER A 132 -8.15 1.80 -0.35
N LEU A 133 -7.34 2.15 0.65
CA LEU A 133 -6.51 3.35 0.63
C LEU A 133 -5.10 2.94 0.21
N LYS A 134 -4.64 3.48 -0.92
CA LYS A 134 -3.28 3.25 -1.44
C LYS A 134 -2.41 4.46 -1.10
N ILE A 135 -1.47 4.29 -0.19
CA ILE A 135 -0.46 5.30 0.12
C ILE A 135 0.82 4.92 -0.61
N THR A 136 1.28 5.78 -1.51
CA THR A 136 2.55 5.59 -2.21
C THR A 136 3.69 6.11 -1.34
N LEU A 137 4.67 5.25 -1.07
CA LEU A 137 5.89 5.62 -0.35
C LEU A 137 7.03 5.85 -1.35
N PRO A 138 7.72 6.99 -1.31
CA PRO A 138 8.88 7.20 -2.15
C PRO A 138 10.00 6.20 -1.78
N ASN A 139 10.57 5.53 -2.78
CA ASN A 139 11.63 4.55 -2.55
C ASN A 139 12.91 5.26 -2.06
N ARG A 140 13.49 4.73 -0.97
CA ARG A 140 14.68 5.27 -0.30
C ARG A 140 15.98 5.11 -1.10
N SER A 141 15.96 4.53 -2.29
CA SER A 141 17.08 4.64 -3.24
C SER A 141 17.35 6.09 -3.69
N VAL A 142 16.50 7.04 -3.29
CA VAL A 142 16.81 8.48 -3.30
C VAL A 142 17.32 8.90 -1.91
N LYS A 143 18.65 9.09 -1.79
CA LYS A 143 19.29 9.56 -0.55
C LYS A 143 18.84 10.99 -0.24
N THR A 144 17.96 11.14 0.74
CA THR A 144 17.64 12.43 1.37
C THR A 144 18.88 12.94 2.11
N ILE A 145 19.62 13.86 1.49
CA ILE A 145 20.65 14.63 2.20
C ILE A 145 19.95 15.91 2.66
N ALA A 146 19.71 16.02 3.96
CA ALA A 146 19.20 17.25 4.57
C ALA A 146 20.24 18.37 4.40
N PRO A 147 19.84 19.62 4.09
CA PRO A 147 20.77 20.74 4.04
C PRO A 147 21.18 21.12 5.47
N SER A 148 22.45 20.91 5.80
CA SER A 148 23.10 21.54 6.95
C SER A 148 23.16 23.04 6.68
N ALA A 149 22.50 23.82 7.51
CA ALA A 149 22.59 25.28 7.51
C ALA A 149 23.89 25.75 8.19
N SER A 150 24.47 26.79 7.58
CA SER A 150 25.53 27.69 8.07
C SER A 150 26.97 27.18 8.07
#